data_AF-A0A914GU61-F1
#
_entry.id   AF-A0A914GU61-F1
#
_cell.length_a   1.000
_cell.length_b   1.000
_cell.length_c   1.000
_cell.angle_alpha   90.00
_cell.angle_beta   90.00
_cell.angle_gamma   90.00
#
_symmetry.space_group_name_H-M   'P 1'
#
loop_
_entity.id
_entity.type
_entity.pdbx_description
1 polymer ?
#
loop_
_entity_poly.entity_id
_entity_poly.type
_entity_poly.pdbx_seq_one_letter_code
_entity_poly.pdbx_strand_id
1 'polypeptide(L)'
;MDGLLRGWMDCRGDGWIACGDGWIACGDGWIPAGMEDLLRGGWIACGDGWIACGDGWIACGDGWIACGDGWIACGDGWIACGDGWIACGDGWIACGDGWIACGDGWIACGDGWIACGDGWIACGDGWIACGDGWIACGDGWIACGDGWIACGDGWIACGDGWIACGDGWIACGDGWIACGDGWIACGDGWIACGDGWIACGDGWIGANGAAMVEIDSNRRHFIGSSADFLCPLAHFLAFHWRKR
;
A
#
# COMPACT_ATOMS: atom_id res chain seq x y z
N MET A 1 35.12 -18.63 33.52
CA MET A 1 33.96 -18.95 34.36
C MET A 1 32.77 -18.58 33.52
N ASP A 2 32.26 -19.55 32.77
CA ASP A 2 31.25 -19.29 31.76
C ASP A 2 29.90 -19.19 32.45
N GLY A 3 29.37 -17.97 32.50
CA GLY A 3 28.14 -17.62 33.18
C GLY A 3 27.17 -16.95 32.21
N LEU A 4 26.90 -17.60 31.07
CA LEU A 4 25.84 -17.19 30.15
C LEU A 4 24.50 -17.24 30.90
N LEU A 5 24.01 -16.06 31.31
CA LEU A 5 22.69 -15.86 31.88
C LEU A 5 21.63 -16.11 30.79
N ARG A 6 21.30 -17.38 30.57
CA ARG A 6 20.12 -17.79 29.80
C ARG A 6 18.88 -17.60 30.65
N GLY A 7 18.32 -16.38 30.66
CA GLY A 7 17.11 -16.05 31.41
C GLY A 7 16.50 -14.73 30.96
N TRP A 8 15.17 -14.70 30.88
CA TRP A 8 14.37 -13.51 30.63
C TRP A 8 14.59 -12.47 31.75
N MET A 9 14.72 -11.18 31.39
CA MET A 9 14.98 -10.10 32.34
C MET A 9 13.78 -9.14 32.35
N ASP A 10 13.06 -9.05 33.48
CA ASP A 10 11.94 -8.13 33.69
C ASP A 10 12.48 -6.74 34.11
N CYS A 11 11.87 -5.68 33.61
CA CYS A 11 12.40 -4.31 33.58
C CYS A 11 11.53 -3.38 34.44
N ARG A 12 11.88 -3.15 35.73
CA ARG A 12 11.05 -2.40 36.72
C ARG A 12 11.70 -1.34 37.67
N GLY A 13 12.67 -0.53 37.23
CA GLY A 13 12.83 0.89 37.63
C GLY A 13 13.58 1.81 36.62
N ASP A 14 13.12 3.06 36.44
CA ASP A 14 13.72 4.19 35.67
C ASP A 14 15.27 4.32 35.64
N GLY A 15 15.84 4.71 34.48
CA GLY A 15 17.28 5.05 34.32
C GLY A 15 17.67 5.40 32.86
N TRP A 16 18.98 5.50 32.57
CA TRP A 16 19.52 5.64 31.19
C TRP A 16 20.88 4.94 31.04
N ILE A 17 21.08 4.10 30.01
CA ILE A 17 22.37 3.46 29.68
C ILE A 17 22.66 3.54 28.18
N ALA A 18 23.75 4.24 27.81
CA ALA A 18 24.23 4.34 26.44
C ALA A 18 24.96 3.05 26.00
N CYS A 19 24.57 2.51 24.84
CA CYS A 19 25.35 1.55 24.07
C CYS A 19 25.52 2.09 22.65
N GLY A 20 26.74 2.04 22.09
CA GLY A 20 26.95 2.40 20.69
C GLY A 20 26.39 1.30 19.78
N ASP A 21 25.57 1.56 18.76
CA ASP A 21 24.96 2.83 18.33
C ASP A 21 23.43 2.71 18.37
N GLY A 22 22.87 2.42 19.55
CA GLY A 22 21.43 2.22 19.72
C GLY A 22 21.01 2.08 21.18
N TRP A 23 19.83 2.62 21.50
CA TRP A 23 19.24 2.54 22.84
C TRP A 23 18.05 1.58 22.83
N ILE A 24 17.92 0.80 23.89
CA ILE A 24 16.71 0.01 24.17
C ILE A 24 16.08 0.60 25.44
N ALA A 25 14.93 1.26 25.29
CA ALA A 25 14.10 1.74 26.38
C ALA A 25 12.93 0.76 26.56
N CYS A 26 12.98 -0.07 27.60
CA CYS A 26 11.95 -1.05 27.94
C CYS A 26 11.16 -0.59 29.16
N GLY A 27 10.41 0.52 29.03
CA GLY A 27 9.80 1.18 30.18
C GLY A 27 10.80 1.36 31.33
N ASP A 28 10.42 0.94 32.51
CA ASP A 28 11.25 0.90 33.69
C ASP A 28 12.48 -0.07 33.61
N GLY A 29 13.24 -0.28 32.52
CA GLY A 29 14.48 -1.07 32.70
C GLY A 29 15.35 -1.59 31.56
N TRP A 30 16.19 -2.56 31.93
CA TRP A 30 17.49 -2.84 31.31
C TRP A 30 17.70 -4.32 30.98
N ILE A 31 17.81 -4.62 29.69
CA ILE A 31 18.47 -5.82 29.18
C ILE A 31 19.92 -5.42 28.80
N PRO A 32 20.96 -6.14 29.24
CA PRO A 32 22.34 -5.77 28.94
C PRO A 32 22.70 -6.04 27.48
N ALA A 33 23.24 -5.03 26.80
CA ALA A 33 23.89 -5.19 25.50
C ALA A 33 25.17 -6.06 25.64
N GLY A 34 25.45 -6.88 24.62
CA GLY A 34 26.64 -7.73 24.57
C GLY A 34 26.39 -9.25 24.51
N MET A 35 25.15 -9.70 24.37
CA MET A 35 24.85 -11.06 23.92
C MET A 35 24.80 -11.10 22.39
N GLU A 36 25.80 -11.71 21.76
CA GLU A 36 25.85 -11.94 20.31
C GLU A 36 24.62 -12.74 19.81
N ASP A 37 23.99 -13.53 20.70
CA ASP A 37 22.75 -14.27 20.47
C ASP A 37 21.50 -13.35 20.26
N LEU A 38 21.52 -12.08 20.65
CA LEU A 38 20.40 -11.15 20.43
C LEU A 38 20.48 -10.42 19.07
N LEU A 39 21.62 -10.52 18.37
CA LEU A 39 21.86 -9.84 17.10
C LEU A 39 21.42 -10.67 15.88
N ARG A 40 20.88 -11.88 16.09
CA ARG A 40 20.42 -12.81 15.04
C ARG A 40 19.22 -13.65 15.49
N GLY A 41 18.00 -13.15 15.25
CA GLY A 41 16.76 -13.91 15.40
C GLY A 41 16.27 -14.09 16.84
N GLY A 42 16.64 -13.17 17.75
CA GLY A 42 16.17 -13.17 19.13
C GLY A 42 14.72 -12.70 19.27
N TRP A 43 14.11 -12.93 20.45
CA TRP A 43 12.80 -12.37 20.80
C TRP A 43 12.98 -11.21 21.79
N ILE A 44 12.47 -10.04 21.43
CA ILE A 44 12.45 -8.82 22.24
C ILE A 44 10.99 -8.55 22.60
N ALA A 45 10.71 -8.43 23.90
CA ALA A 45 9.39 -8.05 24.40
C ALA A 45 9.53 -6.88 25.39
N CYS A 46 8.82 -5.79 25.16
CA CYS A 46 8.84 -4.62 26.04
C CYS A 46 7.47 -3.91 26.12
N GLY A 47 7.37 -2.88 26.96
CA GLY A 47 6.26 -1.94 26.93
C GLY A 47 6.48 -0.89 25.84
N ASP A 48 6.14 0.35 26.14
CA ASP A 48 6.38 1.49 25.25
C ASP A 48 7.87 1.90 25.29
N GLY A 49 8.40 2.42 24.16
CA GLY A 49 9.76 2.97 24.16
C GLY A 49 10.48 3.02 22.81
N TRP A 50 11.80 2.87 22.87
CA TRP A 50 12.72 2.92 21.72
C TRP A 50 13.45 1.58 21.67
N ILE A 51 13.50 0.93 20.51
CA ILE A 51 14.09 -0.40 20.33
C ILE A 51 15.09 -0.30 19.20
N ALA A 52 16.37 -0.52 19.50
CA ALA A 52 17.42 -0.68 18.50
C ALA A 52 17.99 -2.10 18.59
N CYS A 53 17.90 -2.89 17.52
CA CYS A 53 18.43 -4.26 17.48
C CYS A 53 18.97 -4.66 16.10
N GLY A 54 19.53 -5.86 16.01
CA GLY A 54 19.82 -6.53 14.73
C GLY A 54 18.57 -7.20 14.18
N ASP A 55 18.69 -8.44 13.73
CA ASP A 55 17.56 -9.21 13.20
C ASP A 55 16.77 -9.86 14.35
N GLY A 56 15.44 -9.90 14.30
CA GLY A 56 14.67 -10.47 15.41
C GLY A 56 13.13 -10.42 15.34
N TRP A 57 12.52 -10.94 16.40
CA TRP A 57 11.08 -10.85 16.67
C TRP A 57 10.89 -9.80 17.77
N ILE A 58 10.13 -8.75 17.49
CA ILE A 58 9.91 -7.60 18.36
C ILE A 58 8.43 -7.53 18.70
N ALA A 59 8.10 -7.52 19.99
CA ALA A 59 6.76 -7.32 20.50
C ALA A 59 6.77 -6.16 21.52
N CYS A 60 6.11 -5.05 21.22
CA CYS A 60 6.10 -3.89 22.13
C CYS A 60 4.72 -3.24 22.25
N GLY A 61 4.63 -2.25 23.15
CA GLY A 61 3.55 -1.27 23.13
C GLY A 61 3.82 -0.23 22.04
N ASP A 62 3.68 1.05 22.39
CA ASP A 62 3.89 2.14 21.44
C ASP A 62 5.37 2.52 21.36
N GLY A 63 5.93 2.79 20.17
CA GLY A 63 7.37 3.05 20.13
C GLY A 63 8.06 3.36 18.81
N TRP A 64 9.37 3.58 18.93
CA TRP A 64 10.29 3.78 17.82
C TRP A 64 11.17 2.55 17.68
N ILE A 65 11.10 1.87 16.54
CA ILE A 65 11.73 0.57 16.32
C ILE A 65 12.72 0.72 15.16
N ALA A 66 14.00 0.42 15.42
CA ALA A 66 15.06 0.38 14.43
C ALA A 66 15.70 -1.02 14.48
N CYS A 67 15.56 -1.81 13.42
CA CYS A 67 16.12 -3.16 13.36
C CYS A 67 16.76 -3.50 12.02
N GLY A 68 17.43 -4.66 11.95
CA GLY A 68 17.75 -5.33 10.70
C GLY A 68 16.48 -5.96 10.12
N ASP A 69 16.51 -7.25 9.83
CA ASP A 69 15.35 -7.97 9.32
C ASP A 69 14.50 -8.51 10.48
N GLY A 70 13.17 -8.43 10.41
CA GLY A 70 12.37 -8.81 11.58
C GLY A 70 10.87 -9.00 11.45
N TRP A 71 10.31 -9.54 12.52
CA TRP A 71 8.88 -9.68 12.75
C TRP A 71 8.48 -8.74 13.88
N ILE A 72 7.69 -7.73 13.58
CA ILE A 72 7.43 -6.58 14.45
C ILE A 72 5.94 -6.56 14.76
N ALA A 73 5.59 -6.64 16.04
CA ALA A 73 4.24 -6.48 16.55
C ALA A 73 4.23 -5.34 17.58
N CYS A 74 3.59 -4.22 17.29
CA CYS A 74 3.53 -3.09 18.21
C CYS A 74 2.11 -2.52 18.37
N GLY A 75 1.95 -1.59 19.30
CA GLY A 75 0.85 -0.62 19.25
C GLY A 75 1.12 0.39 18.14
N ASP A 76 1.08 1.68 18.46
CA ASP A 76 1.39 2.74 17.49
C ASP A 76 2.91 2.96 17.40
N GLY A 77 3.47 3.20 16.21
CA GLY A 77 4.92 3.26 16.12
C GLY A 77 5.58 3.85 14.87
N TRP A 78 6.86 4.16 15.04
CA TRP A 78 7.78 4.59 13.99
C TRP A 78 8.80 3.48 13.76
N ILE A 79 8.70 2.81 12.62
CA ILE A 79 9.36 1.53 12.36
C ILE A 79 10.32 1.71 11.19
N ALA A 80 11.60 1.45 11.43
CA ALA A 80 12.65 1.43 10.43
C ALA A 80 13.32 0.05 10.45
N CYS A 81 13.21 -0.72 9.37
CA CYS A 81 13.85 -2.04 9.28
C CYS A 81 14.53 -2.28 7.93
N GLY A 82 15.27 -3.38 7.84
CA GLY A 82 15.53 -4.07 6.57
C GLY A 82 14.23 -4.73 6.11
N ASP A 83 14.23 -6.04 5.95
CA ASP A 83 13.03 -6.77 5.50
C ASP A 83 12.11 -7.11 6.68
N GLY A 84 10.81 -6.86 6.55
CA GLY A 84 9.88 -6.78 7.67
C GLY A 84 8.57 -7.57 7.51
N TRP A 85 8.14 -8.22 8.59
CA TRP A 85 6.74 -8.61 8.81
C TRP A 85 6.19 -7.75 9.94
N ILE A 86 5.39 -6.75 9.61
CA ILE A 86 5.04 -5.63 10.49
C ILE A 86 3.55 -5.66 10.76
N ALA A 87 3.17 -5.71 12.04
CA ALA A 87 1.80 -5.59 12.52
C ALA A 87 1.75 -4.48 13.58
N CYS A 88 1.06 -3.38 13.31
CA CYS A 88 0.94 -2.27 14.26
C CYS A 88 -0.50 -1.76 14.38
N GLY A 89 -0.73 -0.87 15.35
CA GLY A 89 -1.79 0.12 15.28
C GLY A 89 -1.43 1.14 14.19
N ASP A 90 -1.30 2.42 14.54
CA ASP A 90 -0.95 3.46 13.58
C ASP A 90 0.58 3.53 13.38
N GLY A 91 1.03 3.62 12.13
CA GLY A 91 2.41 3.35 11.73
C GLY A 91 3.07 4.42 10.86
N TRP A 92 4.31 4.79 11.18
CA TRP A 92 5.24 5.41 10.23
C TRP A 92 6.33 4.39 9.91
N ILE A 93 6.24 3.76 8.75
CA ILE A 93 6.96 2.53 8.42
C ILE A 93 7.90 2.79 7.25
N ALA A 94 9.18 2.50 7.45
CA ALA A 94 10.22 2.51 6.43
C ALA A 94 10.93 1.15 6.43
N CYS A 95 10.83 0.39 5.35
CA CYS A 95 11.49 -0.92 5.24
C CYS A 95 12.18 -1.13 3.89
N GLY A 96 12.95 -2.21 3.80
CA GLY A 96 13.24 -2.91 2.55
C GLY A 96 11.95 -3.57 2.06
N ASP A 97 11.92 -4.89 1.97
CA ASP A 97 10.72 -5.61 1.55
C ASP A 97 9.81 -5.92 2.74
N GLY A 98 8.50 -5.72 2.59
CA GLY A 98 7.56 -5.64 3.71
C GLY A 98 6.26 -6.44 3.54
N TRP A 99 5.88 -7.19 4.57
CA TRP A 99 4.49 -7.62 4.80
C TRP A 99 3.93 -6.77 5.94
N ILE A 100 3.07 -5.81 5.62
CA ILE A 100 2.67 -4.72 6.50
C ILE A 100 1.17 -4.79 6.75
N ALA A 101 0.77 -4.85 8.03
CA ALA A 101 -0.60 -4.73 8.49
C ALA A 101 -0.67 -3.61 9.55
N CYS A 102 -1.42 -2.55 9.29
CA CYS A 102 -1.58 -1.45 10.23
C CYS A 102 -3.04 -0.98 10.36
N GLY A 103 -3.30 -0.14 11.36
CA GLY A 103 -4.36 0.87 11.32
C GLY A 103 -4.02 1.89 10.24
N ASP A 104 -3.80 3.14 10.62
CA ASP A 104 -3.45 4.18 9.65
C ASP A 104 -1.92 4.25 9.44
N GLY A 105 -1.47 4.41 8.20
CA GLY A 105 -0.07 4.15 7.81
C GLY A 105 0.56 5.22 6.92
N TRP A 106 1.77 5.65 7.27
CA TRP A 106 2.72 6.30 6.37
C TRP A 106 3.82 5.29 6.04
N ILE A 107 3.75 4.68 4.86
CA ILE A 107 4.52 3.49 4.50
C ILE A 107 5.46 3.81 3.33
N ALA A 108 6.74 3.54 3.53
CA ALA A 108 7.77 3.57 2.49
C ALA A 108 8.48 2.21 2.46
N CYS A 109 8.44 1.49 1.33
CA CYS A 109 9.13 0.20 1.20
C CYS A 109 9.82 0.03 -0.16
N GLY A 110 10.64 -1.01 -0.26
CA GLY A 110 10.90 -1.72 -1.51
C GLY A 110 9.62 -2.43 -1.96
N ASP A 111 9.62 -3.75 -1.99
CA ASP A 111 8.43 -4.51 -2.41
C ASP A 111 7.51 -4.81 -1.22
N GLY A 112 6.20 -4.60 -1.39
CA GLY A 112 5.23 -4.54 -0.29
C GLY A 112 3.99 -5.41 -0.48
N TRP A 113 3.60 -6.13 0.58
CA TRP A 113 2.24 -6.62 0.79
C TRP A 113 1.62 -5.82 1.93
N ILE A 114 0.75 -4.86 1.61
CA ILE A 114 0.31 -3.81 2.50
C ILE A 114 -1.20 -3.92 2.73
N ALA A 115 -1.60 -4.00 3.99
CA ALA A 115 -3.00 -3.93 4.44
C ALA A 115 -3.13 -2.84 5.51
N CYS A 116 -3.90 -1.77 5.23
CA CYS A 116 -4.10 -0.68 6.19
C CYS A 116 -5.56 -0.24 6.29
N GLY A 117 -5.85 0.58 7.31
CA GLY A 117 -6.91 1.58 7.27
C GLY A 117 -6.53 2.65 6.24
N ASP A 118 -6.31 3.89 6.65
CA ASP A 118 -5.94 4.96 5.73
C ASP A 118 -4.42 5.02 5.51
N GLY A 119 -3.97 5.19 4.27
CA GLY A 119 -2.58 4.96 3.87
C GLY A 119 -1.96 6.05 3.00
N TRP A 120 -0.77 6.53 3.38
CA TRP A 120 0.17 7.20 2.50
C TRP A 120 1.29 6.22 2.16
N ILE A 121 1.26 5.65 0.96
CA ILE A 121 2.06 4.49 0.57
C ILE A 121 2.99 4.86 -0.58
N ALA A 122 4.29 4.61 -0.40
CA ALA A 122 5.31 4.69 -1.43
C ALA A 122 6.08 3.36 -1.50
N CYS A 123 5.99 2.62 -2.61
CA CYS A 123 6.70 1.35 -2.76
C CYS A 123 7.42 1.20 -4.11
N GLY A 124 8.27 0.18 -4.20
CA GLY A 124 8.58 -0.50 -5.45
C GLY A 124 7.34 -1.22 -5.93
N ASP A 125 7.33 -2.55 -5.92
CA ASP A 125 6.15 -3.31 -6.36
C ASP A 125 5.22 -3.63 -5.17
N GLY A 126 3.90 -3.47 -5.35
CA GLY A 126 2.94 -3.42 -4.25
C GLY A 126 1.69 -4.29 -4.44
N TRP A 127 1.34 -5.10 -3.44
CA TRP A 127 0.01 -5.66 -3.24
C TRP A 127 -0.64 -4.87 -2.10
N ILE A 128 -1.51 -3.92 -2.43
CA ILE A 128 -2.01 -2.89 -1.52
C ILE A 128 -3.52 -3.05 -1.32
N ALA A 129 -3.94 -3.17 -0.07
CA ALA A 129 -5.33 -3.12 0.36
C ALA A 129 -5.50 -2.03 1.43
N CYS A 130 -6.27 -0.97 1.17
CA CYS A 130 -6.50 0.09 2.14
C CYS A 130 -7.98 0.48 2.26
N GLY A 131 -8.29 1.26 3.30
CA GLY A 131 -9.37 2.23 3.30
C GLY A 131 -9.05 3.33 2.28
N ASP A 132 -8.79 4.54 2.73
CA ASP A 132 -8.46 5.64 1.81
C ASP A 132 -6.94 5.75 1.59
N GLY A 133 -6.51 5.95 0.34
CA GLY A 133 -5.12 5.78 -0.07
C GLY A 133 -4.52 6.94 -0.87
N TRP A 134 -3.32 7.38 -0.49
CA TRP A 134 -2.39 8.11 -1.36
C TRP A 134 -1.25 7.19 -1.71
N ILE A 135 -1.26 6.62 -2.91
CA ILE A 135 -0.43 5.49 -3.32
C ILE A 135 0.49 5.90 -4.46
N ALA A 136 1.78 5.68 -4.29
CA ALA A 136 2.81 5.80 -5.32
C ALA A 136 3.60 4.49 -5.41
N CYS A 137 3.56 3.78 -6.55
CA CYS A 137 4.31 2.53 -6.72
C CYS A 137 5.04 2.43 -8.07
N GLY A 138 5.94 1.45 -8.17
CA GLY A 138 6.27 0.78 -9.42
C GLY A 138 5.04 0.02 -9.90
N ASP A 139 5.06 -1.31 -9.85
CA ASP A 139 3.91 -2.10 -10.29
C ASP A 139 2.96 -2.44 -9.13
N GLY A 140 1.65 -2.29 -9.33
CA GLY A 140 0.66 -2.30 -8.26
C GLY A 140 -0.55 -3.21 -8.48
N TRP A 141 -0.86 -4.06 -7.50
CA TRP A 141 -2.19 -4.65 -7.30
C TRP A 141 -2.87 -3.92 -6.15
N ILE A 142 -3.77 -2.99 -6.48
CA ILE A 142 -4.30 -1.98 -5.56
C ILE A 142 -5.80 -2.18 -5.39
N ALA A 143 -6.24 -2.31 -4.14
CA ALA A 143 -7.64 -2.30 -3.73
C ALA A 143 -7.84 -1.23 -2.65
N CYS A 144 -8.67 -0.21 -2.89
CA CYS A 144 -8.95 0.83 -1.90
C CYS A 144 -10.43 1.19 -1.79
N GLY A 145 -10.77 1.93 -0.73
CA GLY A 145 -11.88 2.88 -0.71
C GLY A 145 -11.58 4.01 -1.71
N ASP A 146 -11.33 5.21 -1.23
CA ASP A 146 -11.02 6.33 -2.12
C ASP A 146 -9.49 6.49 -2.32
N GLY A 147 -9.05 6.77 -3.55
CA GLY A 147 -7.65 6.64 -3.94
C GLY A 147 -7.06 7.80 -4.75
N TRP A 148 -5.88 8.28 -4.36
CA TRP A 148 -4.96 9.06 -5.20
C TRP A 148 -3.80 8.15 -5.57
N ILE A 149 -3.82 7.58 -6.78
CA ILE A 149 -2.97 6.47 -7.20
C ILE A 149 -2.06 6.91 -8.34
N ALA A 150 -0.76 6.74 -8.16
CA ALA A 150 0.27 6.89 -9.18
C ALA A 150 1.08 5.60 -9.29
N CYS A 151 1.10 4.95 -10.45
CA CYS A 151 1.86 3.70 -10.64
C CYS A 151 2.58 3.63 -11.99
N GLY A 152 3.52 2.69 -12.09
CA GLY A 152 3.95 2.07 -13.34
C GLY A 152 2.79 1.27 -13.92
N ASP A 153 2.82 -0.06 -13.81
CA ASP A 153 1.71 -0.88 -14.27
C ASP A 153 0.75 -1.25 -13.13
N GLY A 154 -0.57 -1.21 -13.36
CA GLY A 154 -1.58 -1.25 -12.31
C GLY A 154 -2.75 -2.21 -12.55
N TRP A 155 -3.08 -3.03 -11.56
CA TRP A 155 -4.40 -3.66 -11.38
C TRP A 155 -5.11 -2.95 -10.23
N ILE A 156 -6.00 -2.02 -10.55
CA ILE A 156 -6.57 -1.05 -9.62
C ILE A 156 -8.08 -1.29 -9.47
N ALA A 157 -8.52 -1.47 -8.23
CA ALA A 157 -9.92 -1.50 -7.84
C ALA A 157 -10.19 -0.47 -6.74
N CYS A 158 -11.01 0.55 -6.98
CA CYS A 158 -11.33 1.56 -5.97
C CYS A 158 -12.82 1.90 -5.88
N GLY A 159 -13.20 2.59 -4.80
CA GLY A 159 -14.32 3.52 -4.77
C GLY A 159 -14.03 4.68 -5.72
N ASP A 160 -13.85 5.89 -5.20
CA ASP A 160 -13.56 7.05 -6.04
C ASP A 160 -12.04 7.24 -6.23
N GLY A 161 -11.61 7.60 -7.45
CA GLY A 161 -10.19 7.50 -7.84
C GLY A 161 -9.64 8.69 -8.62
N TRP A 162 -8.49 9.21 -8.20
CA TRP A 162 -7.57 10.00 -9.03
C TRP A 162 -6.39 9.10 -9.41
N ILE A 163 -6.41 8.57 -10.63
CA ILE A 163 -5.53 7.49 -11.06
C ILE A 163 -4.62 7.97 -12.20
N ALA A 164 -3.32 7.82 -12.02
CA ALA A 164 -2.30 7.99 -13.03
C ALA A 164 -1.47 6.69 -13.15
N CYS A 165 -1.47 6.04 -14.31
CA CYS A 165 -0.64 4.85 -14.53
C CYS A 165 0.11 4.87 -15.87
N GLY A 166 1.11 4.00 -15.98
CA GLY A 166 1.54 3.41 -17.25
C GLY A 166 0.42 2.54 -17.79
N ASP A 167 0.55 1.22 -17.78
CA ASP A 167 -0.50 0.34 -18.28
C ASP A 167 -1.45 -0.15 -17.16
N GLY A 168 -2.75 -0.19 -17.42
CA GLY A 168 -3.77 -0.29 -16.36
C GLY A 168 -4.95 -1.22 -16.62
N TRP A 169 -5.26 -2.09 -15.66
CA TRP A 169 -6.59 -2.69 -15.48
C TRP A 169 -7.28 -1.97 -14.33
N ILE A 170 -8.23 -1.08 -14.66
CA ILE A 170 -8.82 -0.12 -13.71
C ILE A 170 -10.32 -0.40 -13.58
N ALA A 171 -10.77 -0.59 -12.34
CA ALA A 171 -12.17 -0.65 -11.95
C ALA A 171 -12.43 0.38 -10.84
N CYS A 172 -13.24 1.41 -11.08
CA CYS A 172 -13.59 2.40 -10.05
C CYS A 172 -15.10 2.68 -9.99
N GLY A 173 -15.50 3.33 -8.89
CA GLY A 173 -16.66 4.22 -8.85
C GLY A 173 -16.40 5.44 -9.73
N ASP A 174 -16.37 6.65 -9.16
CA ASP A 174 -16.16 7.86 -9.94
C ASP A 174 -14.67 8.20 -10.07
N GLY A 175 -14.22 8.65 -11.26
CA GLY A 175 -12.82 8.59 -11.64
C GLY A 175 -12.25 9.80 -12.41
N TRP A 176 -11.05 10.24 -12.04
CA TRP A 176 -10.14 11.02 -12.89
C TRP A 176 -8.97 10.11 -13.27
N ILE A 177 -8.97 9.60 -14.49
CA ILE A 177 -8.09 8.52 -14.93
C ILE A 177 -7.19 9.03 -16.06
N ALA A 178 -5.88 8.93 -15.87
CA ALA A 178 -4.86 9.12 -16.90
C ALA A 178 -4.02 7.85 -17.01
N CYS A 179 -3.98 7.21 -18.19
CA CYS A 179 -3.16 6.02 -18.39
C CYS A 179 -2.42 6.04 -19.74
N GLY A 180 -1.40 5.20 -19.85
CA GLY A 180 -0.94 4.60 -21.10
C GLY A 180 -2.02 3.66 -21.63
N ASP A 181 -1.71 2.38 -21.80
CA ASP A 181 -2.66 1.43 -22.37
C ASP A 181 -3.51 0.75 -21.29
N GLY A 182 -4.78 0.40 -21.56
CA GLY A 182 -5.58 -0.16 -20.47
C GLY A 182 -6.99 -0.68 -20.74
N TRP A 183 -7.53 -1.33 -19.70
CA TRP A 183 -8.90 -1.80 -19.58
C TRP A 183 -9.56 -1.06 -18.43
N ILE A 184 -10.47 -0.14 -18.74
CA ILE A 184 -11.06 0.80 -17.81
C ILE A 184 -12.56 0.52 -17.68
N ALA A 185 -13.01 0.26 -16.45
CA ALA A 185 -14.41 0.23 -16.06
C ALA A 185 -14.64 1.26 -14.95
N CYS A 186 -15.52 2.25 -15.18
CA CYS A 186 -15.84 3.25 -14.16
C CYS A 186 -17.33 3.59 -14.11
N GLY A 187 -17.74 4.23 -13.01
CA GLY A 187 -18.92 5.09 -12.94
C GLY A 187 -18.70 6.36 -13.77
N ASP A 188 -18.89 7.52 -13.15
CA ASP A 188 -18.77 8.81 -13.84
C ASP A 188 -17.33 9.33 -13.79
N GLY A 189 -16.86 10.03 -14.83
CA GLY A 189 -15.44 10.42 -14.82
C GLY A 189 -14.83 11.20 -15.99
N TRP A 190 -13.54 11.49 -15.83
CA TRP A 190 -12.66 12.10 -16.83
C TRP A 190 -11.54 11.13 -17.15
N ILE A 191 -11.51 10.62 -18.38
CA ILE A 191 -10.61 9.55 -18.81
C ILE A 191 -9.71 10.05 -19.93
N ALA A 192 -8.41 9.91 -19.78
CA ALA A 192 -7.39 10.22 -20.77
C ALA A 192 -6.44 9.02 -20.93
N CYS A 193 -6.61 8.21 -21.97
CA CYS A 193 -5.81 6.99 -22.19
C CYS A 193 -4.99 7.02 -23.51
N GLY A 194 -4.07 6.07 -23.63
CA GLY A 194 -3.52 5.57 -24.89
C GLY A 194 -4.50 4.62 -25.59
N ASP A 195 -4.04 3.42 -25.92
CA ASP A 195 -4.85 2.35 -26.52
C ASP A 195 -5.59 1.56 -25.43
N GLY A 196 -6.87 1.25 -25.64
CA GLY A 196 -7.60 0.57 -24.57
C GLY A 196 -9.08 0.31 -24.79
N TRP A 197 -9.65 -0.38 -23.81
CA TRP A 197 -11.05 -0.76 -23.72
C TRP A 197 -11.69 0.01 -22.58
N ILE A 198 -12.71 0.81 -22.87
CA ILE A 198 -13.34 1.70 -21.88
C ILE A 198 -14.84 1.40 -21.78
N ALA A 199 -15.33 1.24 -20.56
CA ALA A 199 -16.73 1.17 -20.21
C ALA A 199 -16.99 2.12 -19.02
N CYS A 200 -17.62 3.27 -19.29
CA CYS A 200 -17.94 4.27 -18.27
C CYS A 200 -19.45 4.57 -18.20
N GLY A 201 -19.84 5.26 -17.13
CA GLY A 201 -21.06 6.06 -17.04
C GLY A 201 -20.95 7.40 -17.79
N ASP A 202 -21.33 8.48 -17.13
CA ASP A 202 -21.36 9.83 -17.70
C ASP A 202 -20.01 10.53 -17.47
N GLY A 203 -19.51 11.31 -18.43
CA GLY A 203 -18.14 11.80 -18.33
C GLY A 203 -17.53 12.41 -19.57
N TRP A 204 -16.19 12.45 -19.61
CA TRP A 204 -15.40 12.91 -20.74
C TRP A 204 -14.26 11.92 -21.03
N ILE A 205 -14.20 11.42 -22.27
CA ILE A 205 -13.13 10.51 -22.72
C ILE A 205 -12.27 11.17 -23.79
N GLY A 206 -10.96 11.22 -23.57
CA GLY A 206 -9.94 11.41 -24.59
C GLY A 206 -9.08 10.16 -24.71
N ALA A 207 -8.69 9.80 -25.92
CA ALA A 207 -7.83 8.65 -26.17
C ALA A 207 -6.81 8.97 -27.28
N ASN A 208 -5.58 8.46 -27.18
CA ASN A 208 -4.53 8.63 -28.20
C ASN A 208 -4.29 10.09 -28.63
N GLY A 209 -4.40 11.04 -27.70
CA GLY A 209 -4.28 12.47 -27.98
C GLY A 209 -5.41 13.09 -28.81
N ALA A 210 -6.52 12.37 -29.00
CA ALA A 210 -7.76 12.92 -29.57
C ALA A 210 -8.40 13.96 -28.64
N ALA A 211 -9.29 14.78 -29.18
CA ALA A 211 -10.08 15.72 -28.37
C ALA A 211 -11.05 14.97 -27.46
N MET A 212 -11.25 15.48 -26.23
CA MET A 212 -12.19 14.93 -25.26
C MET A 212 -13.62 14.89 -25.84
N VAL A 213 -14.29 13.75 -25.67
CA VAL A 213 -15.68 13.51 -26.06
C VAL A 213 -16.52 13.34 -24.79
N GLU A 214 -17.52 14.19 -24.60
CA GLU A 214 -18.56 14.04 -23.58
C GLU A 214 -19.29 12.70 -23.78
N ILE A 215 -19.66 11.99 -22.72
CA ILE A 215 -20.66 10.92 -22.68
C ILE A 215 -21.71 11.33 -21.65
N ASP A 216 -22.99 11.20 -22.02
CA ASP A 216 -24.16 11.55 -21.22
C ASP A 216 -25.21 10.46 -21.45
N SER A 217 -25.72 9.86 -20.39
CA SER A 217 -26.74 8.80 -20.35
C SER A 217 -28.03 9.17 -21.10
N ASN A 218 -28.29 10.46 -21.31
CA ASN A 218 -29.40 10.98 -22.10
C ASN A 218 -29.13 11.02 -23.62
N ARG A 219 -27.92 10.67 -24.07
CA ARG A 219 -27.46 10.74 -25.46
C ARG A 219 -26.78 9.43 -25.85
N ARG A 220 -26.98 8.98 -27.09
CA ARG A 220 -26.25 7.81 -27.63
C ARG A 220 -24.94 8.27 -28.25
N HIS A 221 -23.89 8.22 -27.45
CA HIS A 221 -22.53 8.51 -27.91
C HIS A 221 -21.94 7.29 -28.63
N PHE A 222 -21.41 7.52 -29.83
CA PHE A 222 -20.58 6.57 -30.56
C PHE A 222 -19.16 7.15 -30.58
N ILE A 223 -18.32 6.74 -29.64
CA ILE A 223 -16.89 7.04 -29.72
C ILE A 223 -16.28 6.08 -30.74
N GLY A 224 -15.68 6.66 -31.79
CA GLY A 224 -15.05 5.90 -32.85
C GLY A 224 -14.02 6.74 -33.58
N SER A 225 -12.75 6.49 -33.28
CA SER A 225 -11.63 6.84 -34.16
C SER A 225 -10.74 5.60 -34.33
N SER A 226 -10.56 5.19 -35.58
CA SER A 226 -9.56 4.22 -36.07
C SER A 226 -9.33 2.93 -35.25
N ALA A 227 -9.81 1.83 -35.82
CA ALA A 227 -9.44 0.43 -35.53
C ALA A 227 -9.99 -0.21 -34.24
N ASP A 228 -9.54 0.17 -33.04
CA ASP A 228 -9.55 -0.79 -31.91
C ASP A 228 -10.53 -0.51 -30.74
N PHE A 229 -11.41 0.50 -30.88
CA PHE A 229 -12.58 0.69 -29.98
C PHE A 229 -13.67 -0.37 -30.19
N LEU A 230 -13.37 -1.61 -29.84
CA LEU A 230 -14.41 -2.61 -29.56
C LEU A 230 -15.05 -2.27 -28.21
N CYS A 231 -16.34 -1.95 -28.22
CA CYS A 231 -17.14 -1.85 -27.01
C CYS A 231 -17.88 -3.19 -26.78
N PRO A 232 -17.58 -3.96 -25.72
CA PRO A 232 -18.16 -5.29 -25.50
C PRO A 232 -19.58 -5.24 -24.90
N LEU A 233 -20.29 -4.10 -25.02
CA LEU A 233 -21.74 -4.01 -24.84
C LEU A 233 -22.53 -4.15 -26.15
N ALA A 234 -21.86 -4.33 -27.29
CA ALA A 234 -22.47 -4.80 -28.54
C ALA A 234 -22.90 -6.29 -28.51
N HIS A 235 -22.80 -6.97 -27.35
CA HIS A 235 -23.47 -8.24 -27.09
C HIS A 235 -24.94 -8.09 -26.63
N PHE A 236 -25.57 -6.93 -26.84
CA PHE A 236 -27.03 -6.87 -26.90
C PHE A 236 -27.55 -7.67 -28.10
N LEU A 237 -27.99 -8.90 -27.81
CA LEU A 237 -28.71 -9.81 -28.67
C LEU A 237 -29.60 -9.06 -29.68
N ALA A 238 -29.26 -9.17 -30.97
CA ALA A 238 -30.12 -8.80 -32.08
C ALA A 238 -31.30 -9.77 -32.21
N PHE A 239 -32.10 -9.94 -31.14
CA PHE A 239 -33.35 -10.68 -31.21
C PHE A 239 -34.40 -9.85 -31.93
N HIS A 240 -34.50 -10.18 -33.22
CA HIS A 240 -35.42 -9.63 -34.18
C HIS A 240 -36.88 -9.74 -33.71
N TRP A 241 -37.52 -8.61 -33.35
CA TRP A 241 -38.99 -8.50 -33.34
C TRP A 241 -39.47 -7.22 -34.01
N ARG A 242 -39.47 -7.27 -35.34
CA ARG A 242 -40.15 -6.33 -36.22
C ARG A 242 -41.68 -6.46 -36.03
N LYS A 243 -42.29 -5.65 -35.17
CA LYS A 243 -43.75 -5.50 -35.18
C LYS A 243 -44.18 -4.70 -36.42
N ARG A 244 -44.94 -5.37 -37.29
CA ARG A 244 -46.00 -4.72 -38.08
C ARG A 244 -47.20 -4.45 -37.18
#